data_AF-A0A2Z5WZM4-F1
#
_entry.id   AF-A0A2Z5WZM4-F1
#
_cell.length_a   1.000
_cell.length_b   1.000
_cell.length_c   1.000
_cell.angle_alpha   90.00
_cell.angle_beta   90.00
_cell.angle_gamma   90.00
#
_symmetry.space_group_name_H-M   'P 1'
#
loop_
_entity.id
_entity.type
_entity.pdbx_description
1 polymer ?
#
loop_
_entity_poly.entity_id
_entity_poly.type
_entity_poly.pdbx_seq_one_letter_code
_entity_poly.pdbx_strand_id
1 'polypeptide(L)'
;MAIIDIYSKRKKAVERGNQTEIYQYTSLPIEFRRQVIYIWKDAIGAYRIRNLFDSPSNLLASLKSPDTLVEPIVNRVWKSIYKLLARELGLSESSNPFEQCQSFLLDDNTNIDNLLDIIELTFSYIEDKIPDLLEEYEYDGIKLDQTATGAINELNYRFHEHGIGYQYIKGQIVRVDSLFIHAEAVIPALTLISEEDFIGAEQEFRSAHEHYRNQEYKAAIVEALKAFESTMKTICDKFNWDYGKKPNASNLIKVVLKEELIPLYLQDHLTSLTNVLQGGVPTVRNKTSGHGQGSEIKEVPEYLAAYVLHLTASNIVLLVEAYKAKSSG
;
A
#
# COMPACT_ATOMS: atom_id res chain seq x y z
N MET A 1 19.44 -12.89 -4.26
CA MET A 1 20.26 -13.30 -5.43
C MET A 1 20.13 -12.25 -6.53
N ALA A 2 20.96 -12.27 -7.58
CA ALA A 2 20.80 -11.32 -8.69
C ALA A 2 19.65 -11.74 -9.61
N ILE A 3 18.71 -10.82 -9.89
CA ILE A 3 17.64 -11.07 -10.85
C ILE A 3 18.25 -11.21 -12.25
N ILE A 4 18.10 -12.39 -12.85
CA ILE A 4 18.63 -12.65 -14.19
C ILE A 4 17.58 -12.25 -15.24
N ASP A 5 17.99 -11.38 -16.16
CA ASP A 5 17.21 -11.04 -17.34
C ASP A 5 17.34 -12.17 -18.39
N ILE A 6 16.34 -13.03 -18.46
CA ILE A 6 16.28 -14.17 -19.38
C ILE A 6 15.49 -13.82 -20.64
N TYR A 7 15.64 -14.61 -21.71
CA TYR A 7 14.99 -14.35 -22.99
C TYR A 7 13.47 -14.12 -22.89
N SER A 8 12.76 -14.93 -22.10
CA SER A 8 11.31 -14.78 -21.93
C SER A 8 10.93 -13.48 -21.22
N LYS A 9 11.76 -12.96 -20.31
CA LYS A 9 11.57 -11.66 -19.67
C LYS A 9 11.72 -10.53 -20.67
N ARG A 10 12.83 -10.52 -21.43
CA ARG A 10 13.02 -9.54 -22.53
C ARG A 10 11.90 -9.57 -23.54
N LYS A 11 11.47 -10.76 -23.96
CA LYS A 11 10.38 -10.92 -24.92
C LYS A 11 9.06 -10.34 -24.36
N LYS A 12 8.69 -10.67 -23.11
CA LYS A 12 7.50 -10.11 -22.45
C LYS A 12 7.59 -8.57 -22.31
N ALA A 13 8.77 -8.03 -22.01
CA ALA A 13 8.97 -6.57 -21.91
C ALA A 13 8.77 -5.87 -23.27
N VAL A 14 9.29 -6.45 -24.36
CA VAL A 14 9.09 -5.93 -25.73
C VAL A 14 7.62 -6.05 -26.16
N GLU A 15 6.96 -7.16 -25.84
CA GLU A 15 5.53 -7.38 -26.14
C GLU A 15 4.62 -6.42 -25.36
N ARG A 16 5.00 -6.03 -24.13
CA ARG A 16 4.30 -5.01 -23.34
C ARG A 16 4.42 -3.60 -23.92
N GLY A 17 5.53 -3.27 -24.61
CA GLY A 17 5.72 -1.97 -25.27
C GLY A 17 5.49 -0.77 -24.33
N ASN A 18 4.82 0.29 -24.84
CA ASN A 18 4.39 1.47 -24.07
C ASN A 18 2.97 1.31 -23.47
N GLN A 19 2.45 0.09 -23.31
CA GLN A 19 1.14 -0.10 -22.70
C GLN A 19 1.20 0.31 -21.22
N THR A 20 0.22 1.11 -20.78
CA THR A 20 0.08 1.50 -19.37
C THR A 20 0.11 0.27 -18.49
N GLU A 21 0.95 0.26 -17.45
CA GLU A 21 1.02 -0.84 -16.50
C GLU A 21 -0.31 -0.95 -15.74
N ILE A 22 -1.17 -1.86 -16.19
CA ILE A 22 -2.40 -2.19 -15.47
C ILE A 22 -2.02 -3.19 -14.37
N TYR A 23 -1.90 -2.68 -13.15
CA TYR A 23 -1.71 -3.53 -11.97
C TYR A 23 -2.96 -4.36 -11.68
N GLN A 24 -2.77 -5.62 -11.31
CA GLN A 24 -3.81 -6.52 -10.81
C GLN A 24 -3.71 -6.74 -9.29
N TYR A 25 -4.86 -7.00 -8.67
CA TYR A 25 -5.02 -7.09 -7.22
C TYR A 25 -5.83 -8.31 -6.77
N THR A 26 -6.19 -9.20 -7.69
CA THR A 26 -7.14 -10.29 -7.43
C THR A 26 -6.51 -11.67 -7.49
N SER A 27 -5.28 -11.78 -8.00
CA SER A 27 -4.59 -13.06 -8.09
C SER A 27 -3.08 -12.93 -7.94
N LEU A 28 -2.47 -13.93 -7.30
CA LEU A 28 -1.03 -14.14 -7.33
C LEU A 28 -0.75 -15.32 -8.26
N PRO A 29 -0.12 -15.11 -9.43
CA PRO A 29 0.19 -16.19 -10.36
C PRO A 29 1.08 -17.26 -9.72
N ILE A 30 0.86 -18.53 -10.06
CA ILE A 30 1.65 -19.65 -9.49
C ILE A 30 3.16 -19.49 -9.70
N GLU A 31 3.58 -18.87 -10.81
CA GLU A 31 4.98 -18.54 -11.09
C GLU A 31 5.56 -17.59 -10.04
N PHE A 32 4.83 -16.53 -9.69
CA PHE A 32 5.21 -15.59 -8.63
C PHE A 32 5.31 -16.29 -7.28
N ARG A 33 4.30 -17.12 -6.94
CA ARG A 33 4.28 -17.86 -5.67
C ARG A 33 5.50 -18.79 -5.52
N ARG A 34 5.90 -19.46 -6.61
CA ARG A 34 7.13 -20.27 -6.64
C ARG A 34 8.40 -19.42 -6.47
N GLN A 35 8.45 -18.23 -7.08
CA GLN A 35 9.57 -17.29 -6.91
C GLN A 35 9.73 -16.83 -5.46
N VAL A 36 8.63 -16.56 -4.75
CA VAL A 36 8.64 -16.26 -3.31
C VAL A 36 9.26 -17.41 -2.50
N ILE A 37 8.92 -18.66 -2.83
CA ILE A 37 9.53 -19.83 -2.16
C ILE A 37 11.04 -19.92 -2.39
N TYR A 38 11.54 -19.51 -3.57
CA TYR A 38 12.99 -19.42 -3.79
C TYR A 38 13.62 -18.34 -2.90
N ILE A 39 12.99 -17.15 -2.79
CA ILE A 39 13.46 -16.10 -1.89
C ILE A 39 13.49 -16.59 -0.44
N TRP A 40 12.47 -17.33 0.00
CA TRP A 40 12.45 -17.94 1.34
C TRP A 40 13.63 -18.88 1.58
N LYS A 41 13.97 -19.73 0.60
CA LYS A 41 15.12 -20.64 0.72
C LYS A 41 16.44 -19.89 0.82
N ASP A 42 16.59 -18.79 0.09
CA ASP A 42 17.83 -18.02 0.06
C ASP A 42 17.98 -17.11 1.29
N ALA A 43 16.87 -16.59 1.83
CA ALA A 43 16.85 -15.59 2.92
C ALA A 43 16.55 -16.18 4.32
N ILE A 44 15.86 -17.32 4.41
CA ILE A 44 15.56 -18.02 5.68
C ILE A 44 16.28 -19.38 5.73
N GLY A 45 16.45 -20.05 4.59
CA GLY A 45 16.97 -21.41 4.53
C GLY A 45 15.88 -22.48 4.44
N ALA A 46 16.22 -23.65 3.93
CA ALA A 46 15.32 -24.80 3.86
C ALA A 46 15.28 -25.59 5.18
N TYR A 47 14.13 -26.19 5.48
CA TYR A 47 13.98 -27.12 6.61
C TYR A 47 15.01 -28.26 6.53
N ARG A 48 15.68 -28.53 7.64
CA ARG A 48 16.71 -29.57 7.73
C ARG A 48 16.19 -30.78 8.51
N ILE A 49 16.18 -31.94 7.84
CA ILE A 49 16.03 -33.23 8.52
C ILE A 49 17.43 -33.64 8.98
N ARG A 50 17.66 -33.74 10.30
CA ARG A 50 18.94 -34.27 10.81
C ARG A 50 19.03 -35.76 10.46
N ASN A 51 19.98 -36.15 9.61
CA ASN A 51 20.41 -37.54 9.59
C ASN A 51 21.35 -37.76 10.78
N LEU A 52 21.11 -38.82 11.55
CA LEU A 52 21.95 -39.22 12.69
C LEU A 52 23.42 -39.45 12.31
N PHE A 53 23.72 -39.55 11.02
CA PHE A 53 25.05 -39.82 10.45
C PHE A 53 25.78 -38.59 9.91
N ASP A 54 25.17 -37.40 9.92
CA ASP A 54 25.78 -36.19 9.32
C ASP A 54 26.93 -35.60 10.16
N SER A 55 27.08 -35.99 11.44
CA SER A 55 28.23 -35.60 12.26
C SER A 55 28.49 -36.57 13.43
N PRO A 56 29.77 -36.92 13.73
CA PRO A 56 30.14 -37.68 14.92
C PRO A 56 29.67 -37.03 16.24
N SER A 57 29.51 -35.70 16.27
CA SER A 57 29.02 -34.98 17.45
C SER A 57 27.54 -35.23 17.74
N ASN A 58 26.73 -35.42 16.70
CA ASN A 58 25.30 -35.73 16.83
C ASN A 58 25.08 -37.16 17.37
N LEU A 59 25.96 -38.09 16.97
CA LEU A 59 25.95 -39.45 17.50
C LEU A 59 26.23 -39.44 19.02
N LEU A 60 27.27 -38.71 19.44
CA LEU A 60 27.64 -38.56 20.85
C LEU A 60 26.60 -37.82 21.69
N ALA A 61 25.88 -36.85 21.13
CA ALA A 61 24.76 -36.17 21.79
C ALA A 61 23.55 -37.10 21.95
N SER A 62 23.17 -37.83 20.88
CA SER A 62 22.04 -38.77 20.90
C SER A 62 22.25 -39.94 21.88
N LEU A 63 23.51 -40.33 22.13
CA LEU A 63 23.89 -41.36 23.09
C LEU A 63 23.86 -40.88 24.56
N LYS A 64 23.93 -39.56 24.81
CA LYS A 64 23.97 -39.00 26.16
C LYS A 64 22.59 -38.58 26.68
N SER A 65 21.69 -38.15 25.80
CA SER A 65 20.26 -37.99 26.13
C SER A 65 19.46 -37.87 24.82
N PRO A 66 18.39 -38.64 24.61
CA PRO A 66 17.54 -38.51 23.42
C PRO A 66 16.92 -37.11 23.26
N ASP A 67 16.69 -36.41 24.37
CA ASP A 67 16.02 -35.11 24.44
C ASP A 67 16.96 -33.89 24.25
N THR A 68 18.28 -34.06 24.15
CA THR A 68 19.26 -32.95 24.02
C THR A 68 19.63 -32.59 22.58
N LEU A 69 18.94 -33.13 21.59
CA LEU A 69 19.13 -32.71 20.19
C LEU A 69 18.50 -31.33 19.97
N VAL A 70 19.30 -30.27 20.14
CA VAL A 70 18.87 -28.89 19.84
C VAL A 70 18.42 -28.80 18.39
N GLU A 71 17.15 -28.44 18.16
CA GLU A 71 16.54 -28.29 16.83
C GLU A 71 17.28 -27.20 16.01
N PRO A 72 17.63 -27.45 14.73
CA PRO A 72 18.30 -26.45 13.90
C PRO A 72 17.57 -25.11 13.90
N ILE A 73 18.30 -23.99 13.91
CA ILE A 73 17.71 -22.64 13.97
C ILE A 73 16.70 -22.41 12.85
N VAL A 74 16.99 -22.87 11.63
CA VAL A 74 16.06 -22.78 10.48
C VAL A 74 14.72 -23.47 10.75
N ASN A 75 14.72 -24.62 11.43
CA ASN A 75 13.49 -25.34 11.78
C ASN A 75 12.72 -24.58 12.87
N ARG A 76 13.42 -24.02 13.88
CA ARG A 76 12.81 -23.16 14.92
C ARG A 76 12.17 -21.90 14.32
N VAL A 77 12.82 -21.29 13.32
CA VAL A 77 12.30 -20.14 12.59
C VAL A 77 11.02 -20.52 11.83
N TRP A 78 11.05 -21.57 11.01
CA TRP A 78 9.86 -22.02 10.27
C TRP A 78 8.69 -22.41 11.18
N LYS A 79 9.00 -23.06 12.31
CA LYS A 79 8.00 -23.38 13.34
C LYS A 79 7.38 -22.13 13.94
N SER A 80 8.17 -21.09 14.18
CA SER A 80 7.68 -19.82 14.72
C SER A 80 6.76 -19.11 13.73
N ILE A 81 7.17 -19.03 12.46
CA ILE A 81 6.38 -18.43 11.37
C ILE A 81 5.05 -19.17 11.20
N TYR A 82 5.09 -20.48 10.99
CA TYR A 82 3.86 -21.24 10.73
C TYR A 82 2.92 -21.22 11.94
N LYS A 83 3.45 -21.27 13.17
CA LYS A 83 2.65 -21.18 14.39
C LYS A 83 1.92 -19.84 14.52
N LEU A 84 2.54 -18.74 14.11
CA LEU A 84 1.88 -17.43 14.08
C LEU A 84 0.74 -17.44 13.06
N LEU A 85 1.02 -17.86 11.82
CA LEU A 85 0.00 -17.97 10.77
C LEU A 85 -1.16 -18.89 11.18
N ALA A 86 -0.86 -20.05 11.75
CA ALA A 86 -1.85 -21.02 12.18
C ALA A 86 -2.75 -20.50 13.32
N ARG A 87 -2.22 -19.65 14.21
CA ARG A 87 -3.00 -19.02 15.27
C ARG A 87 -3.96 -17.98 14.74
N GLU A 88 -3.52 -17.14 13.80
CA GLU A 88 -4.36 -16.09 13.22
C GLU A 88 -5.44 -16.67 12.29
N LEU A 89 -5.10 -17.69 11.49
CA LEU A 89 -5.99 -18.27 10.48
C LEU A 89 -6.68 -19.58 10.90
N GLY A 90 -6.43 -20.06 12.12
CA GLY A 90 -7.04 -21.29 12.65
C GLY A 90 -6.60 -22.58 11.94
N LEU A 91 -5.34 -22.65 11.49
CA LEU A 91 -4.80 -23.79 10.75
C LEU A 91 -4.29 -24.90 11.68
N SER A 92 -4.24 -26.14 11.18
CA SER A 92 -3.64 -27.27 11.90
C SER A 92 -2.10 -27.25 11.82
N GLU A 93 -1.44 -27.56 12.93
CA GLU A 93 0.01 -27.80 12.97
C GLU A 93 0.35 -29.24 12.53
N SER A 94 1.43 -29.41 11.76
CA SER A 94 1.95 -30.72 11.37
C SER A 94 3.47 -30.77 11.54
N SER A 95 4.12 -31.88 11.13
CA SER A 95 5.52 -32.14 11.46
C SER A 95 6.55 -31.26 10.72
N ASN A 96 6.27 -30.77 9.51
CA ASN A 96 7.21 -29.95 8.73
C ASN A 96 6.63 -28.55 8.44
N PRO A 97 6.92 -27.55 9.29
CA PRO A 97 6.37 -26.20 9.14
C PRO A 97 6.72 -25.52 7.80
N PHE A 98 7.88 -25.83 7.22
CA PHE A 98 8.28 -25.26 5.93
C PHE A 98 7.42 -25.80 4.79
N GLU A 99 7.20 -27.12 4.74
CA GLU A 99 6.31 -27.73 3.75
C GLU A 99 4.88 -27.24 3.89
N GLN A 100 4.43 -26.96 5.13
CA GLN A 100 3.12 -26.35 5.35
C GLN A 100 3.04 -24.94 4.78
N CYS A 101 4.04 -24.08 5.02
CA CYS A 101 4.12 -22.75 4.42
C CYS A 101 4.11 -22.82 2.88
N GLN A 102 4.88 -23.74 2.30
CA GLN A 102 4.92 -23.92 0.84
C GLN A 102 3.58 -24.39 0.29
N SER A 103 2.95 -25.38 0.93
CA SER A 103 1.67 -25.93 0.52
C SER A 103 0.57 -24.88 0.61
N PHE A 104 0.57 -24.09 1.69
CA PHE A 104 -0.37 -22.98 1.88
C PHE A 104 -0.22 -21.92 0.80
N LEU A 105 1.01 -21.49 0.49
CA LEU A 105 1.25 -20.49 -0.55
C LEU A 105 0.90 -21.03 -1.96
N LEU A 106 1.05 -22.33 -2.21
CA LEU A 106 0.79 -22.94 -3.52
C LEU A 106 -0.65 -23.43 -3.71
N ASP A 107 -1.51 -23.39 -2.68
CA ASP A 107 -2.90 -23.82 -2.78
C ASP A 107 -3.73 -22.82 -3.61
N ASP A 108 -4.37 -23.33 -4.66
CA ASP A 108 -5.24 -22.54 -5.54
C ASP A 108 -6.55 -22.13 -4.85
N ASN A 109 -6.94 -22.80 -3.75
CA ASN A 109 -8.14 -22.49 -2.98
C ASN A 109 -7.92 -21.39 -1.94
N THR A 110 -6.66 -21.00 -1.70
CA THR A 110 -6.35 -19.96 -0.72
C THR A 110 -6.60 -18.58 -1.34
N ASN A 111 -7.37 -17.75 -0.64
CA ASN A 111 -7.71 -16.40 -1.09
C ASN A 111 -6.44 -15.51 -1.11
N ILE A 112 -6.48 -14.41 -1.88
CA ILE A 112 -5.31 -13.55 -2.04
C ILE A 112 -4.86 -12.91 -0.73
N ASP A 113 -5.77 -12.49 0.15
CA ASP A 113 -5.43 -11.82 1.40
C ASP A 113 -4.60 -12.75 2.30
N ASN A 114 -5.04 -14.00 2.46
CA ASN A 114 -4.31 -15.03 3.18
C ASN A 114 -2.94 -15.35 2.54
N LEU A 115 -2.85 -15.34 1.20
CA LEU A 115 -1.57 -15.51 0.51
C LEU A 115 -0.63 -14.31 0.76
N LEU A 116 -1.17 -13.10 0.86
CA LEU A 116 -0.40 -11.91 1.22
C LEU A 116 0.01 -11.96 2.70
N ASP A 117 -0.82 -12.46 3.61
CA ASP A 117 -0.50 -12.61 5.03
C ASP A 117 0.75 -13.46 5.25
N ILE A 118 0.85 -14.62 4.60
CA ILE A 118 2.04 -15.48 4.73
C ILE A 118 3.29 -14.82 4.12
N ILE A 119 3.14 -14.04 3.04
CA ILE A 119 4.25 -13.28 2.44
C ILE A 119 4.68 -12.17 3.39
N GLU A 120 3.74 -11.36 3.89
CA GLU A 120 4.03 -10.28 4.84
C GLU A 120 4.72 -10.82 6.09
N LEU A 121 4.16 -11.87 6.70
CA LEU A 121 4.69 -12.49 7.90
C LEU A 121 6.12 -13.02 7.70
N THR A 122 6.36 -13.73 6.59
CA THR A 122 7.71 -14.27 6.28
C THR A 122 8.71 -13.15 6.02
N PHE A 123 8.31 -12.08 5.33
CA PHE A 123 9.20 -10.96 5.03
C PHE A 123 9.45 -10.05 6.25
N SER A 124 8.46 -9.86 7.13
CA SER A 124 8.67 -9.22 8.42
C SER A 124 9.65 -10.01 9.27
N TYR A 125 9.57 -11.35 9.27
CA TYR A 125 10.56 -12.18 9.96
C TYR A 125 11.97 -12.05 9.34
N ILE A 126 12.06 -11.99 8.01
CA ILE A 126 13.31 -11.75 7.28
C ILE A 126 13.90 -10.38 7.63
N GLU A 127 13.08 -9.34 7.72
CA GLU A 127 13.50 -7.97 8.03
C GLU A 127 13.93 -7.82 9.50
N ASP A 128 13.14 -8.32 10.44
CA ASP A 128 13.25 -7.99 11.86
C ASP A 128 13.97 -9.04 12.70
N LYS A 129 13.99 -10.31 12.28
CA LYS A 129 14.49 -11.42 13.13
C LYS A 129 15.71 -12.13 12.57
N ILE A 130 15.77 -12.35 11.25
CA ILE A 130 16.91 -13.04 10.64
C ILE A 130 18.25 -12.33 10.90
N PRO A 131 18.37 -10.98 10.85
CA PRO A 131 19.62 -10.30 11.16
C PRO A 131 20.18 -10.62 12.56
N ASP A 132 19.30 -10.72 13.55
CA ASP A 132 19.67 -11.04 14.94
C ASP A 132 20.08 -12.51 15.12
N LEU A 133 19.69 -13.39 14.19
CA LEU A 133 19.94 -14.83 14.27
C LEU A 133 21.19 -15.26 13.48
N LEU A 134 21.85 -14.37 12.75
CA LEU A 134 22.95 -14.73 11.84
C LEU A 134 24.08 -15.54 12.51
N GLU A 135 24.42 -15.22 13.76
CA GLU A 135 25.42 -15.97 14.54
C GLU A 135 24.97 -17.41 14.83
N GLU A 136 23.69 -17.63 15.14
CA GLU A 136 23.13 -18.98 15.34
C GLU A 136 23.07 -19.77 14.02
N TYR A 137 22.78 -19.09 12.91
CA TYR A 137 22.84 -19.71 11.57
C TYR A 137 24.25 -20.17 11.23
N GLU A 138 25.27 -19.35 11.51
CA GLU A 138 26.67 -19.72 11.29
C GLU A 138 27.10 -20.88 12.19
N TYR A 139 26.68 -20.88 13.46
CA TYR A 139 26.93 -21.99 14.39
C TYR A 139 26.34 -23.33 13.90
N ASP A 140 25.14 -23.29 13.29
CA ASP A 140 24.49 -24.46 12.69
C ASP A 140 25.05 -24.82 11.29
N GLY A 141 26.09 -24.12 10.82
CA GLY A 141 26.69 -24.33 9.51
C GLY A 141 25.71 -24.04 8.37
N ILE A 142 24.83 -23.05 8.55
CA ILE A 142 23.86 -22.59 7.56
C ILE A 142 24.33 -21.24 7.04
N LYS A 143 24.66 -21.20 5.74
CA LYS A 143 24.93 -19.95 5.05
C LYS A 143 23.69 -19.54 4.25
N LEU A 144 23.19 -18.33 4.51
CA LEU A 144 22.10 -17.74 3.74
C LEU A 144 22.68 -17.12 2.46
N ASP A 145 21.98 -17.32 1.33
CA ASP A 145 22.40 -16.86 0.01
C ASP A 145 21.91 -15.43 -0.30
N GLN A 146 21.04 -14.87 0.55
CA GLN A 146 20.46 -13.54 0.37
C GLN A 146 20.32 -12.80 1.70
N THR A 147 20.64 -11.50 1.68
CA THR A 147 20.40 -10.60 2.82
C THR A 147 18.93 -10.20 2.91
N ALA A 148 18.49 -9.72 4.08
CA ALA A 148 17.12 -9.24 4.28
C ALA A 148 16.72 -8.16 3.26
N THR A 149 17.54 -7.13 3.09
CA THR A 149 17.33 -6.07 2.08
C THR A 149 17.30 -6.64 0.66
N GLY A 150 18.17 -7.60 0.37
CA GLY A 150 18.19 -8.28 -0.93
C GLY A 150 16.91 -9.06 -1.22
N ALA A 151 16.35 -9.72 -0.21
CA ALA A 151 15.09 -10.45 -0.32
C ALA A 151 13.92 -9.51 -0.58
N ILE A 152 13.80 -8.43 0.21
CA ILE A 152 12.74 -7.42 0.07
C ILE A 152 12.78 -6.77 -1.32
N ASN A 153 13.98 -6.38 -1.79
CA ASN A 153 14.15 -5.81 -3.12
C ASN A 153 13.73 -6.79 -4.22
N GLU A 154 14.05 -8.08 -4.06
CA GLU A 154 13.64 -9.09 -5.01
C GLU A 154 12.12 -9.30 -5.00
N LEU A 155 11.47 -9.39 -3.83
CA LEU A 155 10.01 -9.50 -3.72
C LEU A 155 9.29 -8.35 -4.43
N ASN A 156 9.70 -7.11 -4.14
CA ASN A 156 9.11 -5.92 -4.75
C ASN A 156 9.31 -5.89 -6.27
N TYR A 157 10.49 -6.31 -6.75
CA TYR A 157 10.72 -6.49 -8.16
C TYR A 157 9.80 -7.58 -8.77
N ARG A 158 9.58 -8.70 -8.06
CA ARG A 158 8.67 -9.77 -8.54
C ARG A 158 7.22 -9.32 -8.59
N PHE A 159 6.76 -8.53 -7.63
CA PHE A 159 5.42 -7.94 -7.69
C PHE A 159 5.26 -7.12 -8.98
N HIS A 160 6.20 -6.21 -9.23
CA HIS A 160 6.19 -5.37 -10.42
C HIS A 160 6.32 -6.17 -11.74
N GLU A 161 7.23 -7.15 -11.80
CA GLU A 161 7.42 -8.03 -12.98
C GLU A 161 6.12 -8.74 -13.39
N HIS A 162 5.35 -9.20 -12.41
CA HIS A 162 4.06 -9.88 -12.62
C HIS A 162 2.87 -8.92 -12.75
N GLY A 163 3.10 -7.61 -12.72
CA GLY A 163 2.02 -6.60 -12.77
C GLY A 163 1.10 -6.68 -11.55
N ILE A 164 1.62 -7.11 -10.40
CA ILE A 164 0.87 -7.21 -9.15
C ILE A 164 1.01 -5.88 -8.41
N GLY A 165 -0.12 -5.25 -8.08
CA GLY A 165 -0.15 -3.92 -7.46
C GLY A 165 0.12 -3.93 -5.96
N TYR A 166 1.09 -4.70 -5.47
CA TYR A 166 1.46 -4.72 -4.06
C TYR A 166 2.95 -4.45 -3.90
N GLN A 167 3.33 -3.86 -2.78
CA GLN A 167 4.71 -3.60 -2.42
C GLN A 167 4.92 -3.84 -0.93
N TYR A 168 6.02 -4.47 -0.56
CA TYR A 168 6.45 -4.60 0.82
C TYR A 168 7.28 -3.37 1.25
N ILE A 169 6.84 -2.72 2.34
CA ILE A 169 7.46 -1.54 2.95
C ILE A 169 7.43 -1.71 4.48
N LYS A 170 8.61 -1.87 5.11
CA LYS A 170 8.80 -1.85 6.57
C LYS A 170 7.78 -2.69 7.35
N GLY A 171 7.85 -4.00 7.22
CA GLY A 171 6.95 -4.92 7.93
C GLY A 171 5.57 -5.12 7.29
N GLN A 172 5.20 -4.36 6.25
CA GLN A 172 3.83 -4.36 5.71
C GLN A 172 3.78 -4.45 4.19
N ILE A 173 2.80 -5.17 3.66
CA ILE A 173 2.42 -5.14 2.26
C ILE A 173 1.36 -4.06 2.05
N VAL A 174 1.67 -3.11 1.18
CA VAL A 174 0.78 -2.01 0.81
C VAL A 174 0.37 -2.13 -0.66
N ARG A 175 -0.83 -1.65 -1.00
CA ARG A 175 -1.27 -1.58 -2.39
C ARG A 175 -0.60 -0.42 -3.14
N VAL A 176 -0.29 -0.64 -4.40
CA VAL A 176 0.38 0.33 -5.29
C VAL A 176 -0.60 1.36 -5.84
N ASP A 177 -1.89 1.07 -5.99
CA ASP A 177 -2.89 2.09 -6.38
C ASP A 177 -3.10 3.16 -5.31
N SER A 178 -3.02 2.79 -4.02
CA SER A 178 -2.89 3.75 -2.92
C SER A 178 -1.59 4.55 -2.93
N LEU A 179 -0.54 4.08 -3.61
CA LEU A 179 0.72 4.79 -3.78
C LEU A 179 0.75 5.65 -5.06
N PHE A 180 0.12 5.24 -6.16
CA PHE A 180 0.23 5.93 -7.45
C PHE A 180 -0.56 7.23 -7.46
N ILE A 181 -1.80 7.26 -6.95
CA ILE A 181 -2.53 8.53 -6.83
C ILE A 181 -1.97 9.39 -5.67
N HIS A 182 -1.45 8.75 -4.62
CA HIS A 182 -0.75 9.46 -3.55
C HIS A 182 0.56 10.11 -4.05
N ALA A 183 1.29 9.48 -4.96
CA ALA A 183 2.53 10.00 -5.53
C ALA A 183 2.30 11.02 -6.66
N GLU A 184 1.28 10.83 -7.50
CA GLU A 184 1.04 11.67 -8.69
C GLU A 184 0.08 12.84 -8.45
N ALA A 185 -0.74 12.81 -7.39
CA ALA A 185 -1.67 13.90 -7.07
C ALA A 185 -1.53 14.43 -5.65
N VAL A 186 -1.45 13.56 -4.62
CA VAL A 186 -1.44 14.01 -3.21
C VAL A 186 -0.11 14.64 -2.82
N ILE A 187 1.02 14.02 -3.15
CA ILE A 187 2.35 14.57 -2.89
C ILE A 187 2.53 15.91 -3.63
N PRO A 188 2.28 16.00 -4.95
CA PRO A 188 2.34 17.28 -5.66
C PRO A 188 1.42 18.34 -5.06
N ALA A 189 0.18 18.00 -4.67
CA ALA A 189 -0.73 18.93 -4.03
C ALA A 189 -0.16 19.50 -2.72
N LEU A 190 0.36 18.64 -1.84
CA LEU A 190 0.96 19.06 -0.58
C LEU A 190 2.23 19.87 -0.80
N THR A 191 3.10 19.44 -1.72
CA THR A 191 4.34 20.15 -2.07
C THR A 191 4.02 21.55 -2.59
N LEU A 192 3.12 21.68 -3.55
CA LEU A 192 2.74 22.97 -4.15
C LEU A 192 2.09 23.91 -3.12
N ILE A 193 1.17 23.40 -2.29
CA ILE A 193 0.55 24.20 -1.23
C ILE A 193 1.61 24.69 -0.23
N SER A 194 2.56 23.84 0.16
CA SER A 194 3.64 24.23 1.08
C SER A 194 4.61 25.25 0.45
N GLU A 195 5.00 25.06 -0.81
CA GLU A 195 5.91 25.96 -1.53
C GLU A 195 5.33 27.38 -1.67
N GLU A 196 4.03 27.50 -1.85
CA GLU A 196 3.36 28.78 -2.10
C GLU A 196 2.78 29.44 -0.82
N ASP A 197 3.07 28.90 0.37
CA ASP A 197 2.56 29.36 1.68
C ASP A 197 1.03 29.27 1.86
N PHE A 198 0.39 28.22 1.34
CA PHE A 198 -1.06 27.98 1.46
C PHE A 198 -1.39 27.23 2.77
N ILE A 199 -0.90 27.75 3.90
CA ILE A 199 -0.85 27.06 5.21
C ILE A 199 -2.20 26.48 5.65
N GLY A 200 -3.29 27.22 5.47
CA GLY A 200 -4.63 26.76 5.86
C GLY A 200 -5.10 25.54 5.05
N ALA A 201 -4.89 25.57 3.73
CA ALA A 201 -5.22 24.44 2.86
C ALA A 201 -4.34 23.23 3.16
N GLU A 202 -3.06 23.44 3.51
CA GLU A 202 -2.15 22.36 3.89
C GLU A 202 -2.63 21.62 5.14
N GLN A 203 -2.95 22.36 6.20
CA GLN A 203 -3.38 21.80 7.47
C GLN A 203 -4.65 20.97 7.30
N GLU A 204 -5.65 21.52 6.59
CA GLU A 204 -6.91 20.84 6.33
C GLU A 204 -6.71 19.60 5.43
N PHE A 205 -5.83 19.66 4.43
CA PHE A 205 -5.60 18.51 3.56
C PHE A 205 -4.83 17.39 4.25
N ARG A 206 -3.85 17.72 5.11
CA ARG A 206 -3.18 16.73 5.98
C ARG A 206 -4.17 16.09 6.96
N SER A 207 -5.05 16.89 7.56
CA SER A 207 -6.12 16.41 8.45
C SER A 207 -7.07 15.45 7.73
N ALA A 208 -7.42 15.74 6.47
CA ALA A 208 -8.23 14.86 5.65
C ALA A 208 -7.61 13.45 5.47
N HIS A 209 -6.30 13.40 5.22
CA HIS A 209 -5.56 12.13 5.12
C HIS A 209 -5.37 11.44 6.48
N GLU A 210 -5.30 12.17 7.59
CA GLU A 210 -5.29 11.60 8.93
C GLU A 210 -6.62 10.90 9.24
N HIS A 211 -7.74 11.57 9.05
CA HIS A 211 -9.07 10.97 9.21
C HIS A 211 -9.27 9.75 8.30
N TYR A 212 -8.77 9.78 7.06
CA TYR A 212 -8.83 8.64 6.17
C TYR A 212 -8.08 7.42 6.73
N ARG A 213 -6.86 7.61 7.25
CA ARG A 213 -6.07 6.54 7.87
C ARG A 213 -6.74 5.96 9.12
N ASN A 214 -7.50 6.78 9.84
CA ASN A 214 -8.27 6.36 11.01
C ASN A 214 -9.64 5.74 10.66
N GLN A 215 -9.93 5.51 9.38
CA GLN A 215 -11.22 5.01 8.87
C GLN A 215 -12.41 5.96 9.14
N GLU A 216 -12.13 7.22 9.44
CA GLU A 216 -13.10 8.28 9.71
C GLU A 216 -13.53 8.96 8.40
N TYR A 217 -14.04 8.16 7.46
CA TYR A 217 -14.26 8.56 6.06
C TYR A 217 -15.14 9.81 5.86
N LYS A 218 -16.14 10.02 6.74
CA LYS A 218 -16.97 11.23 6.71
C LYS A 218 -16.17 12.47 7.08
N ALA A 219 -15.31 12.37 8.10
CA ALA A 219 -14.45 13.47 8.53
C ALA A 219 -13.39 13.77 7.46
N ALA A 220 -12.82 12.73 6.84
CA ALA A 220 -11.88 12.87 5.72
C ALA A 220 -12.47 13.70 4.56
N ILE A 221 -13.71 13.41 4.15
CA ILE A 221 -14.39 14.16 3.08
C ILE A 221 -14.64 15.62 3.48
N VAL A 222 -15.01 15.87 4.74
CA VAL A 222 -15.26 17.22 5.25
C VAL A 222 -13.98 18.06 5.25
N GLU A 223 -12.88 17.50 5.74
CA GLU A 223 -11.58 18.20 5.73
C GLU A 223 -11.05 18.40 4.30
N ALA A 224 -11.30 17.45 3.39
CA ALA A 224 -10.95 17.62 1.97
C ALA A 224 -11.72 18.79 1.32
N LEU A 225 -13.00 18.97 1.66
CA LEU A 225 -13.78 20.13 1.20
C LEU A 225 -13.20 21.43 1.73
N LYS A 226 -12.83 21.48 3.00
CA LYS A 226 -12.21 22.66 3.61
C LYS A 226 -10.90 23.02 2.89
N ALA A 227 -10.02 22.04 2.69
CA ALA A 227 -8.76 22.23 1.98
C ALA A 227 -8.96 22.83 0.58
N PHE A 228 -9.96 22.33 -0.16
CA PHE A 228 -10.31 22.85 -1.48
C PHE A 228 -10.81 24.31 -1.41
N GLU A 229 -11.66 24.64 -0.45
CA GLU A 229 -12.11 26.02 -0.22
C GLU A 229 -10.95 26.95 0.19
N SER A 230 -10.11 26.51 1.11
CA SER A 230 -8.96 27.28 1.61
C SER A 230 -7.94 27.54 0.51
N THR A 231 -7.72 26.58 -0.38
CA THR A 231 -6.88 26.78 -1.57
C THR A 231 -7.38 27.95 -2.41
N MET A 232 -8.68 27.99 -2.74
CA MET A 232 -9.26 29.09 -3.51
C MET A 232 -9.27 30.42 -2.74
N LYS A 233 -9.55 30.41 -1.43
CA LYS A 233 -9.51 31.62 -0.58
C LYS A 233 -8.11 32.23 -0.60
N THR A 234 -7.07 31.42 -0.39
CA THR A 234 -5.68 31.89 -0.41
C THR A 234 -5.28 32.47 -1.77
N ILE A 235 -5.73 31.87 -2.88
CA ILE A 235 -5.48 32.44 -4.22
C ILE A 235 -6.15 33.81 -4.37
N CYS A 236 -7.42 33.92 -3.99
CA CYS A 236 -8.13 35.20 -4.04
C CYS A 236 -7.47 36.25 -3.15
N ASP A 237 -7.04 35.89 -1.93
CA ASP A 237 -6.34 36.79 -1.02
C ASP A 237 -5.02 37.28 -1.62
N LYS A 238 -4.21 36.37 -2.21
CA LYS A 238 -2.93 36.72 -2.84
C LYS A 238 -3.09 37.66 -4.05
N PHE A 239 -4.17 37.53 -4.82
CA PHE A 239 -4.48 38.45 -5.93
C PHE A 239 -5.36 39.66 -5.52
N ASN A 240 -5.76 39.78 -4.26
CA ASN A 240 -6.73 40.78 -3.77
C ASN A 240 -8.08 40.75 -4.50
N TRP A 241 -8.58 39.56 -4.84
CA TRP A 241 -9.91 39.38 -5.43
C TRP A 241 -10.99 39.36 -4.34
N ASP A 242 -12.08 40.11 -4.56
CA ASP A 242 -13.22 40.08 -3.65
C ASP A 242 -14.08 38.82 -3.88
N TYR A 243 -14.26 38.04 -2.81
CA TYR A 243 -15.11 36.85 -2.78
C TYR A 243 -16.19 36.92 -1.68
N GLY A 244 -16.37 38.08 -1.05
CA GLY A 244 -17.39 38.31 -0.03
C GLY A 244 -17.05 37.77 1.37
N LYS A 245 -17.93 38.05 2.35
CA LYS A 245 -17.64 37.85 3.79
C LYS A 245 -17.76 36.40 4.30
N LYS A 246 -18.49 35.53 3.58
CA LYS A 246 -18.69 34.11 3.91
C LYS A 246 -18.82 33.30 2.61
N PRO A 247 -17.73 33.18 1.84
CA PRO A 247 -17.77 32.42 0.60
C PRO A 247 -18.02 30.94 0.90
N ASN A 248 -18.80 30.29 0.05
CA ASN A 248 -18.80 28.83 -0.07
C ASN A 248 -18.00 28.45 -1.33
N ALA A 249 -17.64 27.16 -1.46
CA ALA A 249 -16.95 26.65 -2.64
C ALA A 249 -17.55 27.12 -3.99
N SER A 250 -18.89 27.13 -4.12
CA SER A 250 -19.55 27.57 -5.36
C SER A 250 -19.33 29.04 -5.70
N ASN A 251 -19.24 29.91 -4.69
CA ASN A 251 -18.93 31.33 -4.89
C ASN A 251 -17.46 31.50 -5.28
N LEU A 252 -16.54 30.78 -4.63
CA LEU A 252 -15.10 30.83 -4.94
C LEU A 252 -14.82 30.37 -6.37
N ILE A 253 -15.47 29.30 -6.83
CA ILE A 253 -15.36 28.80 -8.21
C ILE A 253 -15.75 29.90 -9.21
N LYS A 254 -16.84 30.63 -8.95
CA LYS A 254 -17.27 31.73 -9.83
C LYS A 254 -16.22 32.84 -9.90
N VAL A 255 -15.57 33.16 -8.78
CA VAL A 255 -14.51 34.18 -8.74
C VAL A 255 -13.31 33.74 -9.56
N VAL A 256 -12.77 32.55 -9.32
CA VAL A 256 -11.58 32.07 -10.06
C VAL A 256 -11.81 31.91 -11.57
N LEU A 257 -13.05 31.58 -11.98
CA LEU A 257 -13.44 31.54 -13.40
C LEU A 257 -13.58 32.94 -14.00
N LYS A 258 -14.22 33.86 -13.27
CA LYS A 258 -14.43 35.26 -13.70
C LYS A 258 -13.10 35.98 -13.91
N GLU A 259 -12.15 35.76 -13.00
CA GLU A 259 -10.82 36.35 -13.06
C GLU A 259 -9.86 35.56 -13.97
N GLU A 260 -10.39 34.62 -14.77
CA GLU A 260 -9.66 33.83 -15.77
C GLU A 260 -8.40 33.15 -15.22
N LEU A 261 -8.45 32.68 -13.96
CA LEU A 261 -7.39 31.81 -13.43
C LEU A 261 -7.38 30.47 -14.16
N ILE A 262 -8.58 29.97 -14.46
CA ILE A 262 -8.82 28.71 -15.16
C ILE A 262 -9.90 28.91 -16.25
N PRO A 263 -9.89 28.09 -17.32
CA PRO A 263 -10.84 28.24 -18.41
C PRO A 263 -12.31 28.02 -18.00
N LEU A 264 -13.22 28.83 -18.56
CA LEU A 264 -14.66 28.79 -18.29
C LEU A 264 -15.30 27.40 -18.52
N TYR A 265 -14.79 26.61 -19.47
CA TYR A 265 -15.33 25.28 -19.76
C TYR A 265 -15.16 24.27 -18.60
N LEU A 266 -14.32 24.57 -17.60
CA LEU A 266 -14.14 23.73 -16.40
C LEU A 266 -15.20 23.98 -15.32
N GLN A 267 -16.11 24.95 -15.52
CA GLN A 267 -17.12 25.31 -14.53
C GLN A 267 -17.98 24.12 -14.08
N ASP A 268 -18.49 23.32 -15.03
CA ASP A 268 -19.36 22.19 -14.72
C ASP A 268 -18.62 21.09 -13.96
N HIS A 269 -17.32 20.90 -14.26
CA HIS A 269 -16.46 19.95 -13.56
C HIS A 269 -16.26 20.35 -12.10
N LEU A 270 -15.86 21.60 -11.82
CA LEU A 270 -15.64 22.09 -10.45
C LEU A 270 -16.93 22.18 -9.65
N THR A 271 -18.05 22.51 -10.31
CA THR A 271 -19.37 22.49 -9.67
C THR A 271 -19.76 21.06 -9.28
N SER A 272 -19.50 20.09 -10.16
CA SER A 272 -19.76 18.66 -9.87
C SER A 272 -18.90 18.15 -8.72
N LEU A 273 -17.61 18.50 -8.68
CA LEU A 273 -16.72 18.21 -7.56
C LEU A 273 -17.28 18.77 -6.24
N THR A 274 -17.68 20.05 -6.24
CA THR A 274 -18.26 20.70 -5.06
C THR A 274 -19.52 19.97 -4.59
N ASN A 275 -20.37 19.53 -5.52
CA ASN A 275 -21.57 18.75 -5.19
C ASN A 275 -21.22 17.39 -4.58
N VAL A 276 -20.12 16.75 -4.99
CA VAL A 276 -19.63 15.50 -4.38
C VAL A 276 -19.07 15.75 -2.98
N LEU A 277 -18.24 16.78 -2.82
CA LEU A 277 -17.62 17.15 -1.54
C LEU A 277 -18.65 17.61 -0.49
N GLN A 278 -19.58 18.49 -0.87
CA GLN A 278 -20.71 18.91 -0.02
C GLN A 278 -21.73 17.77 0.18
N GLY A 279 -21.86 16.92 -0.83
CA GLY A 279 -22.84 15.85 -0.90
C GLY A 279 -22.44 14.56 -0.18
N GLY A 280 -21.18 14.44 0.26
CA GLY A 280 -20.61 13.26 0.91
C GLY A 280 -21.29 12.83 2.21
N VAL A 281 -22.26 13.61 2.70
CA VAL A 281 -23.10 13.26 3.85
C VAL A 281 -24.60 13.23 3.51
N PRO A 282 -25.19 14.10 2.65
CA PRO A 282 -26.62 14.08 2.36
C PRO A 282 -27.05 13.63 0.95
N THR A 283 -26.19 13.58 -0.07
CA THR A 283 -26.69 13.35 -1.46
C THR A 283 -26.86 11.85 -1.81
N VAL A 284 -26.27 10.96 -1.01
CA VAL A 284 -26.67 9.53 -0.96
C VAL A 284 -28.11 9.36 -0.44
N ARG A 285 -28.64 10.36 0.28
CA ARG A 285 -30.03 10.37 0.76
C ARG A 285 -31.05 10.69 -0.34
N ASN A 286 -30.69 11.55 -1.31
CA ASN A 286 -31.68 12.17 -2.19
C ASN A 286 -31.89 11.50 -3.55
N LYS A 287 -31.04 10.55 -3.96
CA LYS A 287 -31.18 9.87 -5.28
C LYS A 287 -31.59 8.40 -5.21
N THR A 288 -31.71 7.81 -4.02
CA THR A 288 -32.06 6.38 -3.85
C THR A 288 -33.36 6.08 -3.09
N SER A 289 -34.04 7.08 -2.52
CA SER A 289 -35.38 6.88 -1.92
C SER A 289 -36.25 8.12 -2.06
N GLY A 290 -37.26 8.05 -2.92
CA GLY A 290 -38.27 9.10 -3.15
C GLY A 290 -39.34 9.23 -2.07
N HIS A 291 -39.22 8.54 -0.92
CA HIS A 291 -40.18 8.64 0.18
C HIS A 291 -39.50 8.46 1.54
N GLY A 292 -39.81 9.37 2.48
CA GLY A 292 -39.94 9.15 3.93
C GLY A 292 -38.80 8.49 4.71
N GLN A 293 -38.26 9.25 5.68
CA GLN A 293 -37.48 8.86 6.87
C GLN A 293 -37.06 7.37 7.03
N GLY A 294 -35.74 7.14 7.09
CA GLY A 294 -35.14 5.90 7.62
C GLY A 294 -33.82 6.22 8.33
N SER A 295 -33.76 5.92 9.63
CA SER A 295 -32.63 6.15 10.53
C SER A 295 -31.56 5.05 10.39
N GLU A 296 -30.91 4.95 9.23
CA GLU A 296 -29.72 4.12 9.06
C GLU A 296 -28.51 5.00 8.77
N ILE A 297 -27.53 5.01 9.68
CA ILE A 297 -26.22 5.60 9.45
C ILE A 297 -25.54 4.72 8.41
N LYS A 298 -25.69 5.03 7.12
CA LYS A 298 -24.85 4.41 6.09
C LYS A 298 -23.43 4.95 6.26
N GLU A 299 -22.48 4.05 6.48
CA GLU A 299 -21.06 4.34 6.45
C GLU A 299 -20.64 4.70 5.02
N VAL A 300 -19.70 5.63 4.91
CA VAL A 300 -19.09 5.97 3.63
C VAL A 300 -18.12 4.85 3.29
N PRO A 301 -18.26 4.16 2.15
CA PRO A 301 -17.28 3.14 1.76
C PRO A 301 -15.90 3.76 1.57
N GLU A 302 -14.85 3.04 1.97
CA GLU A 302 -13.46 3.47 1.85
C GLU A 302 -13.12 3.95 0.42
N TYR A 303 -13.51 3.17 -0.59
CA TYR A 303 -13.22 3.50 -2.00
C TYR A 303 -13.81 4.85 -2.41
N LEU A 304 -14.93 5.28 -1.81
CA LEU A 304 -15.56 6.56 -2.10
C LEU A 304 -14.79 7.70 -1.43
N ALA A 305 -14.34 7.51 -0.20
CA ALA A 305 -13.50 8.49 0.48
C ALA A 305 -12.15 8.67 -0.23
N ALA A 306 -11.53 7.58 -0.68
CA ALA A 306 -10.31 7.60 -1.48
C ALA A 306 -10.52 8.38 -2.77
N TYR A 307 -11.58 8.07 -3.53
CA TYR A 307 -11.93 8.79 -4.76
C TYR A 307 -12.07 10.30 -4.53
N VAL A 308 -12.72 10.71 -3.44
CA VAL A 308 -12.91 12.13 -3.11
C VAL A 308 -11.58 12.81 -2.78
N LEU A 309 -10.72 12.19 -1.96
CA LEU A 309 -9.40 12.74 -1.63
C LEU A 309 -8.53 12.92 -2.87
N HIS A 310 -8.52 11.91 -3.74
CA HIS A 310 -7.78 11.92 -5.00
C HIS A 310 -8.25 13.03 -5.95
N LEU A 311 -9.56 13.20 -6.06
CA LEU A 311 -10.14 14.25 -6.89
C LEU A 311 -9.83 15.64 -6.32
N THR A 312 -9.90 15.81 -4.99
CA THR A 312 -9.48 17.05 -4.32
C THR A 312 -8.01 17.36 -4.58
N ALA A 313 -7.11 16.39 -4.42
CA ALA A 313 -5.68 16.54 -4.68
C ALA A 313 -5.41 17.05 -6.10
N SER A 314 -6.03 16.40 -7.09
CA SER A 314 -5.86 16.75 -8.50
C SER A 314 -6.31 18.19 -8.82
N ASN A 315 -7.39 18.65 -8.19
CA ASN A 315 -7.90 20.01 -8.40
C ASN A 315 -7.10 21.06 -7.63
N ILE A 316 -6.53 20.71 -6.46
CA ILE A 316 -5.58 21.57 -5.76
C ILE A 316 -4.35 21.81 -6.65
N VAL A 317 -3.75 20.75 -7.21
CA VAL A 317 -2.61 20.87 -8.13
C VAL A 317 -2.94 21.81 -9.29
N LEU A 318 -4.08 21.60 -9.95
CA LEU A 318 -4.54 22.47 -11.04
C LEU A 318 -4.62 23.95 -10.62
N LEU A 319 -5.22 24.24 -9.47
CA LEU A 319 -5.43 25.61 -9.00
C LEU A 319 -4.12 26.29 -8.61
N VAL A 320 -3.22 25.59 -7.92
CA VAL A 320 -1.95 26.16 -7.48
C VAL A 320 -1.00 26.37 -8.68
N GLU A 321 -0.96 25.42 -9.63
CA GLU A 321 -0.19 25.61 -10.87
C GLU A 321 -0.73 26.77 -11.72
N ALA A 322 -2.06 26.91 -11.81
CA ALA A 322 -2.67 28.06 -12.49
C ALA A 322 -2.31 29.39 -11.79
N TYR A 323 -2.28 29.39 -10.46
CA TYR A 323 -1.80 30.53 -9.67
C TYR A 323 -0.33 30.86 -9.97
N LYS A 324 0.57 29.87 -9.99
CA LYS A 324 1.99 30.05 -10.31
C LYS A 324 2.20 30.60 -11.72
N ALA A 325 1.49 30.03 -12.70
CA ALA A 325 1.54 30.48 -14.09
C ALA A 325 1.07 31.93 -14.24
N LYS A 326 -0.01 32.32 -13.56
CA LYS A 326 -0.53 33.70 -13.58
C LYS A 326 0.34 34.68 -12.80
N SER A 327 1.04 34.23 -11.76
CA SER A 327 1.93 35.08 -10.96
C SER A 327 3.29 35.31 -11.61
N SER A 328 3.69 34.42 -12.53
CA SER A 328 4.97 34.49 -13.26
C SER A 328 4.89 35.26 -14.58
N GLY A 329 3.69 35.63 -15.03
CA GLY A 329 3.43 36.38 -16.26
C GLY A 329 3.21 37.86 -16.02
#